data_AF-A0A2X3W3H6-F1
#
_entry.id   AF-A0A2X3W3H6-F1
#
_cell.length_a   1.000
_cell.length_b   1.000
_cell.length_c   1.000
_cell.angle_alpha   90.00
_cell.angle_beta   90.00
_cell.angle_gamma   90.00
#
_symmetry.space_group_name_H-M   'P 1'
#
loop_
_entity.id
_entity.type
_entity.pdbx_description
1 polymer ?
#
loop_
_entity_poly.entity_id
_entity_poly.type
_entity_poly.pdbx_seq_one_letter_code
_entity_poly.pdbx_strand_id
1 'polypeptide(L)'
;MTRFNKWKDVYDDTSLWLKFVEAKVTAFLTFETGLFYFVSKLKTGSDCTFWRCLSLLGIFISIFLLLLALLPKTSKTGNPLYFLTWSDDDFSVPQKFEESVSYEQLVRALAKVTKAKMEKLKFSLIIYFISILLFLLTIYY
;
A
#
# COMPACT_ATOMS: atom_id res chain seq x y z
N MET A 1 -22.40 -5.71 29.14
CA MET A 1 -21.71 -5.28 27.89
C MET A 1 -22.54 -5.78 26.71
N THR A 2 -23.17 -4.88 25.96
CA THR A 2 -24.08 -5.23 24.85
C THR A 2 -23.28 -5.77 23.66
N ARG A 3 -23.81 -6.77 22.92
CA ARG A 3 -23.15 -7.36 21.72
C ARG A 3 -22.65 -6.31 20.72
N PHE A 4 -23.35 -5.20 20.61
CA PHE A 4 -23.01 -4.06 19.76
C PHE A 4 -21.63 -3.46 20.09
N ASN A 5 -21.28 -3.31 21.37
CA ASN A 5 -19.99 -2.76 21.78
C ASN A 5 -18.82 -3.67 21.35
N LYS A 6 -19.01 -4.99 21.43
CA LYS A 6 -17.98 -5.97 21.03
C LYS A 6 -17.70 -5.95 19.53
N TRP A 7 -18.71 -5.71 18.69
CA TRP A 7 -18.52 -5.59 17.24
C TRP A 7 -17.85 -4.27 16.85
N LYS A 8 -18.16 -3.19 17.57
CA LYS A 8 -17.51 -1.90 17.37
C LYS A 8 -16.02 -1.97 17.71
N ASP A 9 -15.66 -2.53 18.86
CA ASP A 9 -14.25 -2.67 19.27
C ASP A 9 -13.44 -3.47 18.24
N VAL A 10 -14.01 -4.55 17.70
CA VAL A 10 -13.38 -5.36 16.65
C VAL A 10 -13.21 -4.57 15.35
N TYR A 11 -14.22 -3.81 14.95
CA TYR A 11 -14.15 -2.98 13.75
C TYR A 11 -13.07 -1.90 13.90
N ASP A 12 -13.01 -1.28 15.07
CA ASP A 12 -12.00 -0.27 15.39
C ASP A 12 -10.58 -0.88 15.36
N ASP A 13 -10.35 -2.02 16.00
CA ASP A 13 -9.05 -2.72 15.98
C ASP A 13 -8.62 -3.13 14.56
N THR A 14 -9.55 -3.69 13.78
CA THR A 14 -9.27 -4.16 12.41
C THR A 14 -9.03 -3.02 11.43
N SER A 15 -9.79 -1.92 11.57
CA SER A 15 -9.59 -0.70 10.77
C SER A 15 -8.28 0.02 11.12
N LEU A 16 -7.91 0.08 12.40
CA LEU A 16 -6.63 0.62 12.86
C LEU A 16 -5.44 -0.16 12.28
N TRP A 17 -5.53 -1.50 12.28
CA TRP A 17 -4.48 -2.34 11.70
C TRP A 17 -4.29 -2.10 10.20
N LEU A 18 -5.38 -1.95 9.46
CA LEU A 18 -5.30 -1.63 8.04
C LEU A 18 -4.73 -0.23 7.80
N LYS A 19 -5.18 0.78 8.54
CA LYS A 19 -4.63 2.14 8.48
C LYS A 19 -3.14 2.15 8.74
N PHE A 20 -2.65 1.34 9.68
CA PHE A 20 -1.23 1.15 9.95
C PHE A 20 -0.47 0.55 8.76
N VAL A 21 -1.04 -0.46 8.08
CA VAL A 21 -0.45 -1.04 6.86
C VAL A 21 -0.41 -0.01 5.72
N GLU A 22 -1.48 0.75 5.52
CA GLU A 22 -1.52 1.82 4.51
C GLU A 22 -0.57 2.96 4.81
N ALA A 23 -0.40 3.32 6.08
CA ALA A 23 0.60 4.30 6.50
C ALA A 23 2.02 3.85 6.14
N LYS A 24 2.35 2.57 6.34
CA LYS A 24 3.64 2.00 5.89
C LYS A 24 3.80 2.11 4.38
N VAL A 25 2.81 1.69 3.61
CA VAL A 25 2.85 1.76 2.14
C VAL A 25 3.02 3.22 1.68
N THR A 26 2.34 4.17 2.30
CA THR A 26 2.45 5.61 2.00
C THR A 26 3.83 6.17 2.36
N ALA A 27 4.40 5.77 3.50
CA ALA A 27 5.74 6.16 3.90
C ALA A 27 6.78 5.66 2.88
N PHE A 28 6.67 4.40 2.44
CA PHE A 28 7.54 3.86 1.39
C PHE A 28 7.32 4.55 0.04
N LEU A 29 6.08 4.86 -0.34
CA LEU A 29 5.80 5.62 -1.56
C LEU A 29 6.47 6.99 -1.53
N THR A 30 6.37 7.70 -0.40
CA THR A 30 7.01 9.02 -0.21
C THR A 30 8.53 8.91 -0.29
N PHE A 31 9.09 7.88 0.33
CA PHE A 31 10.53 7.62 0.28
C PHE A 31 11.02 7.31 -1.14
N GLU A 32 10.35 6.39 -1.85
CA GLU A 32 10.74 5.98 -3.20
C GLU A 32 10.61 7.13 -4.21
N THR A 33 9.54 7.92 -4.11
CA THR A 33 9.32 9.09 -4.97
C THR A 33 10.34 10.21 -4.71
N GLY A 34 10.68 10.47 -3.44
CA GLY A 34 11.71 11.46 -3.08
C GLY A 34 13.10 11.08 -3.63
N LEU A 35 13.47 9.82 -3.49
CA LEU A 35 14.72 9.29 -4.06
C LEU A 35 14.68 9.22 -5.58
N PHE A 36 13.54 8.89 -6.21
CA PHE A 36 13.40 8.96 -7.67
C PHE A 36 13.64 10.38 -8.20
N TYR A 37 13.09 11.38 -7.52
CA TYR A 37 13.34 12.79 -7.85
C TYR A 37 14.83 13.14 -7.72
N PHE A 38 15.48 12.70 -6.65
CA PHE A 38 16.92 12.89 -6.45
C PHE A 38 17.76 12.25 -7.58
N VAL A 39 17.49 10.97 -7.88
CA VAL A 39 18.13 10.20 -8.95
C VAL A 39 17.92 10.84 -10.33
N SER A 40 16.71 11.35 -10.61
CA SER A 40 16.40 12.02 -11.87
C SER A 40 17.11 13.37 -12.02
N LYS A 41 17.36 14.06 -10.90
CA LYS A 41 18.01 15.39 -10.88
C LYS A 41 19.53 15.31 -10.87
N LEU A 42 20.12 14.17 -10.53
CA LEU A 42 21.55 13.93 -10.66
C LEU A 42 21.96 14.12 -12.12
N LYS A 43 22.74 15.19 -12.37
CA LYS A 43 23.40 15.44 -13.66
C LYS A 43 24.52 14.41 -13.84
N THR A 44 24.16 13.20 -14.23
CA THR A 44 25.09 12.26 -14.87
C THR A 44 25.27 12.70 -16.31
N GLY A 45 26.55 12.85 -16.71
CA GLY A 45 26.95 13.30 -18.03
C GLY A 45 26.18 12.60 -19.16
N SER A 46 26.05 13.32 -20.27
CA SER A 46 25.19 13.17 -21.45
C SER A 46 25.04 11.80 -22.14
N ASP A 47 25.43 10.67 -21.54
CA ASP A 47 25.22 9.35 -22.12
C ASP A 47 24.06 8.63 -21.43
N CYS A 48 22.93 8.59 -22.13
CA CYS A 48 21.75 7.86 -21.71
C CYS A 48 21.96 6.36 -21.98
N THR A 49 22.76 5.71 -21.14
CA THR A 49 23.02 4.26 -21.25
C THR A 49 21.73 3.47 -21.03
N PHE A 50 21.49 2.40 -21.80
CA PHE A 50 20.35 1.49 -21.66
C PHE A 50 20.05 1.09 -20.20
N TRP A 51 21.11 0.83 -19.41
CA TRP A 51 21.04 0.49 -17.99
C TRP A 51 20.42 1.58 -17.11
N ARG A 52 20.63 2.87 -17.44
CA ARG A 52 20.03 4.01 -16.74
C ARG A 52 18.53 4.13 -17.05
N CYS A 53 18.13 3.88 -18.29
CA CYS A 53 16.71 3.81 -18.64
C CYS A 53 16.02 2.64 -17.93
N LEU A 54 16.69 1.48 -17.85
CA LEU A 54 16.16 0.30 -17.18
C LEU A 54 16.00 0.50 -15.67
N SER A 55 16.96 1.17 -15.01
CA SER A 55 16.86 1.48 -13.58
C SER A 55 15.74 2.48 -13.28
N LEU A 56 15.58 3.53 -14.10
CA LEU A 56 14.47 4.47 -13.96
C LEU A 56 13.11 3.80 -14.17
N LEU A 57 13.01 2.89 -15.14
CA LEU A 57 11.79 2.12 -15.40
C LEU A 57 11.48 1.17 -14.24
N GLY A 58 12.48 0.54 -13.63
CA GLY A 58 12.30 -0.28 -12.44
C GLY A 58 11.81 0.52 -11.23
N ILE A 59 12.37 1.72 -10.99
CA ILE A 59 11.88 2.62 -9.93
C ILE A 59 10.42 3.01 -10.20
N PHE A 60 10.08 3.34 -11.46
CA PHE A 60 8.71 3.66 -11.84
C PHE A 60 7.73 2.50 -11.58
N ILE A 61 8.11 1.26 -11.93
CA ILE A 61 7.31 0.07 -11.66
C ILE A 61 7.10 -0.13 -10.14
N SER A 62 8.13 0.12 -9.33
CA SER A 62 8.01 0.03 -7.87
C SER A 62 6.99 1.03 -7.32
N ILE A 63 7.09 2.30 -7.73
CA ILE A 63 6.13 3.34 -7.35
C ILE A 63 4.72 2.96 -7.78
N PHE A 64 4.55 2.44 -9.00
CA PHE A 64 3.26 2.00 -9.52
C PHE A 64 2.66 0.85 -8.68
N LEU A 65 3.48 -0.11 -8.24
CA LEU A 65 3.04 -1.20 -7.35
C LEU A 65 2.56 -0.68 -5.99
N LEU A 66 3.21 0.34 -5.43
CA LEU A 66 2.79 0.99 -4.19
C LEU A 66 1.48 1.74 -4.35
N LEU A 67 1.29 2.47 -5.45
CA LEU A 67 0.01 3.11 -5.78
C LEU A 67 -1.11 2.08 -5.90
N LEU A 68 -0.86 0.95 -6.58
CA LEU A 68 -1.82 -0.15 -6.64
C LEU A 68 -2.08 -0.83 -5.29
N ALA A 69 -1.17 -0.73 -4.33
CA ALA A 69 -1.36 -1.24 -2.97
C ALA A 69 -2.23 -0.30 -2.13
N LEU A 70 -2.25 0.99 -2.45
CA LEU A 70 -3.09 2.00 -1.77
C LEU A 70 -4.54 2.00 -2.27
N LEU A 71 -4.82 1.54 -3.49
CA LEU A 71 -6.20 1.50 -3.98
C LEU A 71 -7.13 0.66 -3.08
N PRO A 72 -8.35 1.17 -2.78
CA PRO A 72 -9.36 0.41 -2.04
C PRO A 72 -9.85 -0.75 -2.90
N LYS A 73 -9.86 -1.96 -2.35
CA LYS A 73 -10.31 -3.17 -3.07
C LYS A 73 -11.76 -3.59 -2.80
N THR A 74 -12.43 -2.96 -1.84
CA THR A 74 -13.76 -3.38 -1.39
C THR A 74 -14.81 -2.35 -1.77
N SER A 75 -15.92 -2.80 -2.36
CA SER A 75 -17.09 -1.98 -2.70
C SER A 75 -17.72 -1.39 -1.43
N LYS A 76 -18.11 -0.11 -1.48
CA LYS A 76 -18.73 0.65 -0.37
C LYS A 76 -20.15 0.17 -0.04
N THR A 77 -20.84 -0.48 -0.97
CA THR A 77 -22.24 -0.91 -0.80
C THR A 77 -22.35 -2.23 -0.05
N GLY A 78 -22.95 -2.17 1.14
CA GLY A 78 -23.43 -3.35 1.89
C GLY A 78 -22.35 -4.23 2.51
N ASN A 79 -21.08 -3.83 2.44
CA ASN A 79 -19.98 -4.64 2.96
C ASN A 79 -19.46 -4.07 4.29
N PRO A 80 -19.64 -4.77 5.43
CA PRO A 80 -18.99 -4.38 6.69
C PRO A 80 -17.45 -4.43 6.60
N LEU A 81 -16.92 -5.02 5.52
CA LEU A 81 -15.51 -5.04 5.13
C LEU A 81 -15.11 -3.85 4.25
N TYR A 82 -15.89 -2.76 4.20
CA TYR A 82 -15.41 -1.53 3.60
C TYR A 82 -14.24 -1.01 4.44
N PHE A 83 -13.06 -1.37 3.96
CA PHE A 83 -11.77 -1.12 4.56
C PHE A 83 -11.37 0.30 4.14
N LEU A 84 -11.79 1.26 4.98
CA LEU A 84 -11.49 2.69 4.90
C LEU A 84 -10.04 2.90 4.42
N THR A 85 -9.89 3.37 3.18
CA THR A 85 -8.72 4.14 2.82
C THR A 85 -8.76 5.45 3.60
N TRP A 86 -7.60 6.06 3.85
CA TRP A 86 -7.45 7.38 4.48
C TRP A 86 -8.23 8.54 3.83
N SER A 87 -9.03 8.26 2.79
CA SER A 87 -9.74 9.20 1.94
C SER A 87 -11.26 9.25 2.15
N ASP A 88 -11.82 8.49 3.10
CA ASP A 88 -13.27 8.46 3.35
C ASP A 88 -13.57 8.95 4.78
N ASP A 89 -13.76 10.27 4.91
CA ASP A 89 -14.00 10.95 6.19
C ASP A 89 -15.44 10.74 6.74
N ASP A 90 -16.36 10.24 5.92
CA ASP A 90 -17.82 10.26 6.18
C ASP A 90 -18.46 8.90 6.54
N PHE A 91 -17.68 7.87 6.88
CA PHE A 91 -18.28 6.56 7.14
C PHE A 91 -18.81 6.40 8.58
N SER A 92 -20.12 6.57 8.75
CA SER A 92 -20.84 6.15 9.96
C SER A 92 -20.94 4.63 10.03
N VAL A 93 -20.53 4.02 11.15
CA VAL A 93 -20.71 2.57 11.42
C VAL A 93 -22.15 2.17 11.06
N PRO A 94 -22.37 1.22 10.13
CA PRO A 94 -23.72 0.84 9.75
C PRO A 94 -24.47 0.36 10.99
N GLN A 95 -25.57 1.05 11.34
CA GLN A 95 -26.38 0.75 12.53
C GLN A 95 -26.97 -0.67 12.55
N LYS A 96 -26.92 -1.38 11.42
CA LYS A 96 -27.24 -2.79 11.30
C LYS A 96 -26.06 -3.51 10.65
N PHE A 97 -25.24 -4.15 11.48
CA PHE A 97 -24.45 -5.28 11.01
C PHE A 97 -25.43 -6.37 10.57
N GLU A 98 -25.35 -6.84 9.33
CA GLU A 98 -26.03 -8.08 8.95
C GLU A 98 -25.54 -9.18 9.89
N GLU A 99 -26.43 -9.72 10.72
CA GLU A 99 -26.14 -10.79 11.69
C GLU A 99 -25.60 -12.09 11.06
N SER A 100 -25.58 -12.16 9.72
CA SER A 100 -25.15 -13.31 8.93
C SER A 100 -23.62 -13.42 8.75
N VAL A 101 -22.85 -12.34 8.95
CA VAL A 101 -21.40 -12.37 8.71
C VAL A 101 -20.66 -12.73 10.00
N SER A 102 -20.06 -13.92 10.03
CA SER A 102 -19.28 -14.38 11.18
C SER A 102 -18.02 -13.51 11.37
N TYR A 103 -17.69 -13.20 12.62
CA TYR A 103 -16.45 -12.51 13.03
C TYR A 103 -15.21 -13.10 12.34
N GLU A 104 -15.17 -14.43 12.25
CA GLU A 104 -14.07 -15.16 11.64
C GLU A 104 -13.91 -14.85 10.15
N GLN A 105 -15.03 -14.64 9.43
CA GLN A 105 -15.00 -14.24 8.03
C GLN A 105 -14.44 -12.83 7.88
N LEU A 106 -14.73 -11.92 8.83
CA LEU A 106 -14.20 -10.57 8.79
C LEU A 106 -12.68 -10.53 8.97
N VAL A 107 -12.18 -11.23 9.98
CA VAL A 107 -10.75 -11.34 10.25
C VAL A 107 -10.02 -12.02 9.09
N ARG A 108 -10.60 -13.07 8.49
CA ARG A 108 -10.01 -13.73 7.30
C ARG A 108 -9.96 -12.80 6.09
N ALA A 109 -11.00 -12.00 5.86
CA ALA A 109 -11.01 -11.04 4.77
C ALA A 109 -9.96 -9.93 4.97
N LEU A 110 -9.86 -9.38 6.18
CA LEU A 110 -8.81 -8.42 6.53
C LEU A 110 -7.41 -9.01 6.34
N ALA A 111 -7.17 -10.22 6.83
CA ALA A 111 -5.90 -10.91 6.68
C ALA A 111 -5.53 -11.09 5.21
N LYS A 112 -6.51 -11.44 4.35
CA LYS A 112 -6.32 -11.56 2.91
C LYS A 112 -5.96 -10.23 2.25
N VAL A 113 -6.65 -9.15 2.59
CA VAL A 113 -6.38 -7.80 2.05
C VAL A 113 -5.00 -7.31 2.51
N THR A 114 -4.72 -7.44 3.81
CA THR A 114 -3.45 -7.05 4.42
C THR A 114 -2.29 -7.81 3.79
N LYS A 115 -2.41 -9.14 3.66
CA LYS A 115 -1.40 -9.98 3.00
C LYS A 115 -1.15 -9.53 1.57
N ALA A 116 -2.19 -9.26 0.79
CA ALA A 116 -2.04 -8.80 -0.58
C ALA A 116 -1.36 -7.41 -0.69
N LYS A 117 -1.67 -6.48 0.23
CA LYS A 117 -0.99 -5.17 0.29
C LYS A 117 0.49 -5.33 0.66
N MET A 118 0.78 -6.18 1.65
CA MET A 118 2.15 -6.47 2.09
C MET A 118 2.98 -7.21 1.04
N GLU A 119 2.39 -8.13 0.27
CA GLU A 119 3.06 -8.79 -0.85
C GLU A 119 3.45 -7.78 -1.94
N LYS A 120 2.55 -6.86 -2.31
CA LYS A 120 2.89 -5.78 -3.25
C LYS A 120 4.01 -4.87 -2.73
N LEU A 121 3.96 -4.50 -1.46
CA LEU A 121 5.03 -3.74 -0.80
C LEU A 121 6.37 -4.48 -0.88
N LYS A 122 6.38 -5.79 -0.58
CA LYS A 122 7.59 -6.61 -0.67
C LYS A 122 8.17 -6.62 -2.09
N PHE A 123 7.33 -6.81 -3.10
CA PHE A 123 7.80 -6.82 -4.50
C PHE A 123 8.30 -5.45 -4.95
N SER A 124 7.61 -4.37 -4.58
CA SER A 124 8.07 -3.01 -4.82
C SER A 124 9.47 -2.80 -4.23
N LEU A 125 9.68 -3.10 -2.95
CA LEU A 125 10.98 -2.95 -2.30
C LEU A 125 12.11 -3.74 -3.00
N ILE A 126 11.83 -4.96 -3.46
CA ILE A 126 12.83 -5.77 -4.18
C ILE A 126 13.20 -5.12 -5.51
N ILE A 127 12.19 -4.73 -6.30
CA ILE A 127 12.39 -4.07 -7.61
C ILE A 127 13.15 -2.76 -7.40
N TYR A 128 12.75 -1.99 -6.39
CA TYR A 128 13.36 -0.72 -6.05
C TYR A 128 14.84 -0.87 -5.69
N PHE A 129 15.18 -1.83 -4.84
CA PHE A 129 16.55 -2.10 -4.42
C PHE A 129 17.44 -2.51 -5.60
N ILE A 130 16.97 -3.42 -6.45
CA ILE A 130 17.68 -3.81 -7.69
C ILE A 130 17.88 -2.61 -8.60
N SER A 131 16.85 -1.77 -8.74
CA SER A 131 16.90 -0.59 -9.61
C SER A 131 17.92 0.45 -9.13
N ILE A 132 18.00 0.69 -7.81
CA ILE A 132 19.03 1.55 -7.22
C ILE A 132 20.42 0.96 -7.46
N LEU A 133 20.63 -0.35 -7.23
CA LEU A 133 21.94 -0.96 -7.45
C LEU A 133 22.40 -0.82 -8.91
N LEU A 134 21.49 -1.07 -9.86
CA LEU A 134 21.76 -0.85 -11.29
C LEU A 134 22.11 0.61 -11.57
N PHE A 135 21.36 1.56 -10.99
CA PHE A 135 21.64 2.99 -11.15
C PHE A 135 23.01 3.38 -10.58
N LEU A 136 23.37 2.88 -9.40
CA LEU A 136 24.70 3.13 -8.81
C LEU A 136 25.81 2.57 -9.70
N LEU A 137 25.67 1.35 -10.21
CA LEU A 137 26.65 0.77 -11.15
C LEU A 137 26.84 1.66 -12.38
N THR A 138 25.77 2.25 -12.92
CA THR A 138 25.87 3.19 -14.06
C THR A 138 26.47 4.56 -13.74
N ILE A 139 26.61 4.91 -12.45
CA ILE A 139 27.33 6.14 -12.04
C ILE A 139 28.82 5.86 -11.88
N TYR A 140 29.17 4.68 -11.35
CA TYR A 140 30.55 4.32 -11.04
C TYR A 140 31.34 3.75 -12.23
N TYR A 141 30.64 3.21 -13.23
CA TYR A 141 31.20 2.74 -14.51
C TYR A 141 30.72 3.62 -15.66
#